data_AF-A0A0W0N0Y6-F1
#
_entry.id   AF-A0A0W0N0Y6-F1
#
_cell.length_a   1.000
_cell.length_b   1.000
_cell.length_c   1.000
_cell.angle_alpha   90.00
_cell.angle_beta   90.00
_cell.angle_gamma   90.00
#
_symmetry.space_group_name_H-M   'P 1'
#
loop_
_entity.id
_entity.type
_entity.pdbx_description
1 polymer ?
#
loop_
_entity_poly.entity_id
_entity_poly.type
_entity_poly.pdbx_seq_one_letter_code
_entity_poly.pdbx_strand_id
1 'polypeptide(L)' 'MTATIHDIADQRPHLMVVASDGVHVLPRELIRAVVEGKKPSAILTEPVVRRIIEEWLQQVTA' A
#
# COMPACT_ATOMS: atom_id res chain seq x y z
N MET A 1 -20.65 -4.58 -31.31
CA MET A 1 -20.13 -4.72 -29.94
C MET A 1 -19.05 -3.68 -29.74
N THR A 2 -19.30 -2.67 -28.93
CA THR A 2 -18.34 -1.60 -28.60
C THR A 2 -17.55 -2.06 -27.37
N ALA A 3 -16.24 -2.27 -27.52
CA ALA A 3 -15.39 -2.60 -26.38
C ALA A 3 -15.20 -1.35 -25.52
N THR A 4 -15.62 -1.39 -24.26
CA THR A 4 -15.34 -0.35 -23.28
C THR A 4 -13.86 -0.45 -22.88
N ILE A 5 -13.05 0.49 -23.34
CA ILE A 5 -11.64 0.60 -22.93
C ILE A 5 -11.65 1.25 -21.55
N HIS A 6 -11.39 0.46 -20.52
CA HIS A 6 -11.17 0.95 -19.17
C HIS A 6 -9.70 1.33 -19.01
N ASP A 7 -9.43 2.53 -18.50
CA ASP A 7 -8.07 2.91 -18.14
C ASP A 7 -7.60 2.03 -16.98
N ILE A 8 -6.56 1.23 -17.23
CA ILE A 8 -6.01 0.29 -16.25
C ILE A 8 -5.27 1.02 -15.12
N ALA A 9 -5.01 2.32 -15.24
CA ALA A 9 -4.40 3.13 -14.18
C ALA A 9 -5.26 3.14 -12.90
N ASP A 10 -6.59 3.21 -13.06
CA ASP A 10 -7.55 3.24 -11.95
C ASP A 10 -7.78 1.86 -11.31
N GLN A 11 -7.30 0.78 -11.94
CA GLN A 11 -7.48 -0.60 -11.48
C GLN A 11 -6.19 -1.23 -10.95
N ARG A 12 -5.12 -0.45 -10.76
CA ARG A 12 -3.86 -1.01 -10.28
C ARG A 12 -3.99 -1.53 -8.85
N PRO A 13 -3.37 -2.68 -8.53
CA PRO A 13 -3.34 -3.19 -7.17
C PRO A 13 -2.74 -2.15 -6.22
N HIS A 14 -3.44 -1.90 -5.13
CA HIS A 14 -3.05 -0.97 -4.08
C HIS A 14 -3.33 -1.57 -2.70
N LEU A 15 -2.56 -1.14 -1.72
CA LEU A 15 -2.76 -1.44 -0.32
C LEU A 15 -3.39 -0.22 0.34
N MET A 16 -4.58 -0.39 0.91
CA MET A 16 -5.21 0.64 1.72
C MET A 16 -4.80 0.46 3.19
N VAL A 17 -4.27 1.51 3.80
CA VAL A 17 -3.86 1.52 5.22
C VAL A 17 -4.66 2.58 5.95
N VAL A 18 -5.44 2.15 6.93
CA VAL A 18 -6.16 3.06 7.84
C VAL A 18 -5.26 3.31 9.04
N ALA A 19 -4.48 4.38 8.97
CA ALA A 19 -3.54 4.80 10.00
C ALA A 19 -4.17 5.88 10.91
N SER A 20 -3.47 6.24 11.99
CA SER A 20 -3.95 7.25 12.95
C SER A 20 -4.05 8.66 12.36
N ASP A 21 -3.31 8.94 11.29
CA ASP A 21 -3.27 10.23 10.58
C ASP A 21 -4.18 10.27 9.34
N GLY A 22 -4.80 9.14 8.96
CA GLY A 22 -5.75 9.08 7.86
C GLY A 22 -5.74 7.77 7.08
N VAL A 23 -6.45 7.79 5.95
CA VAL A 23 -6.49 6.66 4.99
C VAL A 23 -5.43 6.89 3.92
N HIS A 24 -4.51 5.94 3.80
CA HIS A 24 -3.44 5.97 2.81
C HIS A 24 -3.67 4.89 1.76
N VAL A 25 -3.60 5.27 0.49
CA VAL A 25 -3.65 4.33 -0.64
C VAL A 25 -2.24 4.20 -1.20
N LEU A 26 -1.62 3.05 -0.94
CA LEU A 26 -0.25 2.77 -1.33
C LEU A 26 -0.26 1.91 -2.61
N PRO A 27 0.23 2.43 -3.75
CA PRO A 27 0.37 1.62 -4.96
C PRO A 27 1.27 0.42 -4.68
N ARG A 28 0.91 -0.77 -5.17
CA ARG A 28 1.78 -1.98 -5.04
C ARG A 28 3.20 -1.72 -5.52
N GLU A 29 3.34 -0.91 -6.57
CA GLU A 29 4.62 -0.50 -7.15
C GLU A 29 5.49 0.30 -6.17
N LEU A 30 4.88 1.13 -5.32
CA LEU A 30 5.60 1.85 -4.28
C LEU A 30 6.16 0.88 -3.25
N ILE A 31 5.32 -0.04 -2.76
CA ILE A 31 5.74 -1.05 -1.79
C ILE A 31 6.87 -1.90 -2.35
N ARG A 32 6.73 -2.38 -3.58
CA ARG A 32 7.77 -3.14 -4.28
C ARG A 32 9.08 -2.36 -4.37
N ALA A 33 9.04 -1.09 -4.78
CA ALA A 33 10.23 -0.26 -4.90
C ALA A 33 10.92 -0.02 -3.54
N VAL A 34 10.16 0.08 -2.45
CA VAL A 34 10.73 0.19 -1.09
C VAL A 34 11.39 -1.11 -0.67
N VAL A 35 10.73 -2.26 -0.88
CA VAL A 35 11.30 -3.60 -0.56
C VAL A 35 12.55 -3.89 -1.36
N GLU A 36 12.59 -3.49 -2.64
CA GLU A 36 13.76 -3.64 -3.52
C GLU A 36 14.87 -2.62 -3.23
N GLY A 37 14.70 -1.71 -2.26
CA GLY A 37 15.66 -0.65 -1.94
C GLY A 37 15.80 0.44 -3.01
N LYS A 38 14.93 0.45 -4.03
CA LYS A 38 14.90 1.46 -5.09
C LYS A 38 14.32 2.80 -4.61
N LYS A 39 13.56 2.78 -3.52
CA LYS A 39 13.05 3.97 -2.83
C LYS A 39 13.35 3.89 -1.34
N PRO A 40 13.64 5.03 -0.68
CA PRO A 40 13.83 5.05 0.76
C PRO A 40 12.54 4.66 1.48
N SER A 41 12.64 3.86 2.53
CA SER A 41 11.50 3.47 3.37
C SER A 41 10.83 4.65 4.07
N ALA A 42 11.54 5.75 4.28
CA ALA A 42 11.01 7.01 4.85
C ALA A 42 9.87 7.64 4.03
N ILE A 43 9.63 7.17 2.80
CA ILE A 43 8.43 7.54 2.02
C ILE A 43 7.14 6.98 2.63
N LEU A 44 7.24 5.93 3.45
CA LEU A 44 6.15 5.40 4.27
C LEU A 44 6.22 6.10 5.62
N THR A 45 5.18 6.86 5.95
CA THR A 45 5.13 7.61 7.21
C THR A 45 5.08 6.65 8.40
N GLU A 46 5.53 7.11 9.57
CA GLU A 46 5.49 6.30 10.79
C GLU A 46 4.10 5.71 11.09
N PRO A 47 2.98 6.47 11.01
CA PRO A 47 1.64 5.93 11.24
C PRO A 47 1.29 4.76 10.31
N VAL A 48 1.70 4.85 9.03
CA VAL A 48 1.47 3.80 8.03
C VAL A 48 2.27 2.55 8.35
N VAL A 49 3.57 2.71 8.63
CA VAL A 49 4.46 1.57 8.94
C VAL A 49 4.01 0.87 10.22
N ARG A 50 3.68 1.64 11.27
CA ARG A 50 3.17 1.11 12.52
C ARG A 50 1.92 0.25 12.30
N ARG A 51 0.95 0.76 11.55
CA ARG A 51 -0.30 0.05 11.28
C ARG A 51 -0.08 -1.27 10.54
N ILE A 52 0.83 -1.29 9.57
CA ILE A 52 1.21 -2.51 8.83
C ILE A 52 1.80 -3.56 9.79
N ILE A 53 2.69 -3.14 10.70
CA ILE A 53 3.32 -4.04 11.68
C ILE A 53 2.28 -4.59 12.66
N GLU A 54 1.40 -3.74 13.19
CA GLU A 54 0.34 -4.13 14.13
C GLU A 54 -0.59 -5.19 13.51
N GLU A 55 -1.06 -4.97 12.28
CA GLU A 55 -1.90 -5.93 11.56
C GLU A 55 -1.17 -7.26 11.30
N TRP A 56 0.12 -7.20 10.94
CA TRP A 56 0.92 -8.41 10.77
C TRP A 56 1.09 -9.20 12.07
N LEU A 57 1.39 -8.52 13.18
CA LEU A 57 1.49 -9.17 14.49
C LEU A 57 0.15 -9.80 14.92
N GLN A 58 -0.97 -9.13 14.67
CA GLN A 58 -2.30 -9.70 14.93
C GLN A 58 -2.56 -10.95 14.10
N GLN A 59 -2.17 -10.97 12.82
CA GLN A 59 -2.33 -12.15 11.96
C GLN A 59 -1.42 -13.32 12.34
N VAL A 60 -0.23 -13.06 12.89
CA VAL A 60 0.74 -14.11 13.30
C VAL A 60 0.40 -14.69 14.67
N THR A 61 -0.31 -13.95 15.51
CA THR A 61 -0.68 -14.37 16.87
C THR A 61 -2.08 -14.99 16.97
N ALA A 62 -2.88 -14.91 15.90
CA ALA A 62 -4.21 -15.50 15.78
C ALA A 62 -4.17 -16.96 15.30
#